data_AF-A0A7X3MA11-F1
#
_entry.id   AF-A0A7X3MA11-F1
#
_cell.length_a   1.000
_cell.length_b   1.000
_cell.length_c   1.000
_cell.angle_alpha   90.00
_cell.angle_beta   90.00
_cell.angle_gamma   90.00
#
_symmetry.space_group_name_H-M   'P 1'
#
loop_
_entity.id
_entity.type
_entity.pdbx_description
1 polymer ?
#
loop_
_entity_poly.entity_id
_entity_poly.type
_entity_poly.pdbx_seq_one_letter_code
_entity_poly.pdbx_strand_id
1 'polypeptide(L)'
;MFEEPNRQDVSAVEEVALLTREFLLKADCKTSFGDIDEALLWSCEKRAASLAATLACRPDQSPVWIFGYGSLMWNPVFEAEEVASGRLEGWHRAFCLRLTAGRGTVSTPGRMLALKEGGSTSGLAFRLPEARLHDELELLWKREMITGCYLPTWCELELEDARKVTALVFIMDPRHPLYEADSCRSTIAPLIAQASGPLGTNAQYLYSLEQELGKRGMQEDALTRLAAEVRALQQSAAR
;
A
#
# COMPACT_ATOMS: atom_id res chain seq x y z
N MET A 1 -35.62 20.38 -33.56
CA MET A 1 -35.77 19.53 -32.36
C MET A 1 -34.79 18.38 -32.52
N PHE A 2 -33.60 18.53 -31.96
CA PHE A 2 -32.63 17.45 -31.81
C PHE A 2 -32.40 17.35 -30.31
N GLU A 3 -32.88 16.26 -29.71
CA GLU A 3 -32.63 15.94 -28.31
C GLU A 3 -31.19 15.42 -28.18
N GLU A 4 -30.42 16.04 -27.29
CA GLU A 4 -29.11 15.54 -26.85
C GLU A 4 -29.31 14.32 -25.94
N PRO A 5 -28.49 13.26 -26.06
CA PRO A 5 -28.54 12.16 -25.13
C PRO A 5 -27.81 12.52 -23.82
N ASN A 6 -28.52 12.22 -22.73
CA ASN A 6 -28.17 12.36 -21.33
C ASN A 6 -26.74 11.88 -21.00
N ARG A 7 -25.88 12.80 -20.56
CA ARG A 7 -24.59 12.49 -19.89
C ARG A 7 -24.84 12.17 -18.42
N GLN A 8 -25.25 10.94 -18.14
CA GLN A 8 -25.20 10.39 -16.79
C GLN A 8 -24.85 8.91 -16.89
N ASP A 9 -23.56 8.58 -16.99
CA ASP A 9 -23.04 7.33 -16.42
C ASP A 9 -21.50 7.26 -16.34
N VAL A 10 -20.86 8.16 -15.59
CA VAL A 10 -19.43 8.00 -15.23
C VAL A 10 -19.10 8.68 -13.89
N SER A 11 -19.73 8.30 -12.77
CA SER A 11 -19.25 8.76 -11.45
C SER A 11 -19.75 7.96 -10.24
N ALA A 12 -19.91 6.64 -10.35
CA ALA A 12 -20.17 5.78 -9.20
C ALA A 12 -19.01 4.80 -8.99
N VAL A 13 -17.80 5.34 -8.86
CA VAL A 13 -16.77 4.62 -8.11
C VAL A 13 -17.14 4.89 -6.66
N GLU A 14 -17.66 3.87 -5.97
CA GLU A 14 -17.95 3.92 -4.54
C GLU A 14 -16.84 4.67 -3.82
N GLU A 15 -17.23 5.65 -3.01
CA GLU A 15 -16.35 6.45 -2.17
C GLU A 15 -15.74 5.50 -1.12
N VAL A 16 -14.74 4.73 -1.56
CA VAL A 16 -13.93 3.86 -0.72
C VAL A 16 -13.47 4.76 0.42
N ALA A 17 -13.60 4.29 1.66
CA ALA A 17 -12.98 4.92 2.82
C ALA A 17 -11.46 4.93 2.62
N LEU A 18 -11.01 5.86 1.80
CA LEU A 18 -9.63 6.14 1.48
C LEU A 18 -9.11 6.98 2.62
N LEU A 19 -7.93 6.63 3.12
CA LEU A 19 -7.16 7.48 3.99
C LEU A 19 -6.77 8.71 3.15
N THR A 20 -7.60 9.76 3.17
CA THR A 20 -7.35 10.97 2.41
C THR A 20 -6.25 11.78 3.09
N ARG A 21 -5.57 12.62 2.31
CA ARG A 21 -4.57 13.57 2.85
C ARG A 21 -5.18 14.45 3.95
N GLU A 22 -6.37 15.01 3.69
CA GLU A 22 -7.09 15.85 4.67
C GLU A 22 -7.40 15.11 5.95
N PHE A 23 -7.77 13.83 5.84
CA PHE A 23 -8.03 13.00 7.00
C PHE A 23 -6.74 12.73 7.79
N LEU A 24 -5.64 12.34 7.14
CA LEU A 24 -4.35 12.11 7.81
C LEU A 24 -3.74 13.37 8.45
N LEU A 25 -4.07 14.56 7.92
CA LEU A 25 -3.68 15.83 8.53
C LEU A 25 -4.43 16.13 9.83
N LYS A 26 -5.68 15.68 9.95
CA LYS A 26 -6.59 16.01 11.08
C LYS A 26 -6.71 14.88 12.10
N ALA A 27 -6.54 13.63 11.68
CA ALA A 27 -6.87 12.46 12.47
C ALA A 27 -5.72 12.04 13.40
N ASP A 28 -6.09 11.52 14.56
CA ASP A 28 -5.18 10.68 15.34
C ASP A 28 -5.06 9.30 14.66
N CYS A 29 -3.91 8.66 14.80
CA CYS A 29 -3.63 7.36 14.19
C CYS A 29 -4.61 6.28 14.64
N LYS A 30 -5.16 6.41 15.87
CA LYS A 30 -6.17 5.50 16.43
C LYS A 30 -7.50 5.53 15.67
N THR A 31 -7.97 6.71 15.26
CA THR A 31 -9.28 6.82 14.58
C THR A 31 -9.20 6.43 13.11
N SER A 32 -8.00 6.38 12.55
CA SER A 32 -7.79 6.26 11.11
C SER A 32 -7.96 4.85 10.56
N PHE A 33 -7.76 3.82 11.41
CA PHE A 33 -7.69 2.43 10.97
C PHE A 33 -8.60 1.49 11.78
N GLY A 34 -9.40 2.03 12.69
CA GLY A 34 -10.20 1.25 13.63
C GLY A 34 -9.38 0.74 14.83
N ASP A 35 -9.89 -0.29 15.50
CA ASP A 35 -9.29 -0.84 16.72
C ASP A 35 -7.97 -1.56 16.43
N ILE A 36 -6.85 -0.84 16.54
CA ILE A 36 -5.50 -1.40 16.52
C ILE A 36 -5.08 -1.70 17.96
N ASP A 37 -4.42 -2.85 18.16
CA ASP A 37 -3.76 -3.19 19.42
C ASP A 37 -2.79 -2.07 19.85
N GLU A 38 -3.04 -1.46 21.01
CA GLU A 38 -2.24 -0.36 21.54
C GLU A 38 -0.77 -0.74 21.74
N ALA A 39 -0.47 -2.02 21.98
CA ALA A 39 0.91 -2.49 22.11
C ALA A 39 1.69 -2.43 20.79
N LEU A 40 0.99 -2.42 19.64
CA LEU A 40 1.59 -2.31 18.31
C LEU A 40 1.69 -0.85 17.85
N LEU A 41 0.85 0.04 18.37
CA LEU A 41 0.82 1.44 17.93
C LEU A 41 2.12 2.17 18.29
N TRP A 42 2.75 2.75 17.28
CA TRP A 42 3.87 3.65 17.49
C TRP A 42 3.36 5.02 17.96
N SER A 43 4.08 5.64 18.90
CA SER A 43 3.82 7.02 19.28
C SER A 43 4.21 7.99 18.15
N CYS A 44 3.69 9.22 18.19
CA CYS A 44 4.13 10.29 17.28
C CYS A 44 5.65 10.49 17.35
N GLU A 45 6.22 10.49 18.55
CA GLU A 45 7.66 10.62 18.78
C GLU A 45 8.45 9.48 18.14
N LYS A 46 7.99 8.22 18.28
CA LYS A 46 8.65 7.07 17.67
C LYS A 46 8.62 7.12 16.14
N ARG A 47 7.49 7.55 15.55
CA ARG A 47 7.40 7.79 14.10
C ARG A 47 8.35 8.89 13.65
N ALA A 48 8.37 10.03 14.35
CA ALA A 48 9.25 11.16 14.04
C ALA A 48 10.74 10.76 14.13
N ALA A 49 11.12 10.00 15.17
CA ALA A 49 12.47 9.48 15.32
C ALA A 49 12.85 8.51 14.21
N SER A 50 11.94 7.60 13.81
CA SER A 50 12.15 6.70 12.67
C SER A 50 12.32 7.45 11.35
N LEU A 51 11.52 8.49 11.10
CA LEU A 51 11.65 9.35 9.93
C LEU A 51 13.00 10.06 9.92
N ALA A 52 13.38 10.70 11.03
CA ALA A 52 14.65 11.40 11.17
C ALA A 52 15.85 10.45 10.94
N ALA A 53 15.82 9.25 11.53
CA ALA A 53 16.86 8.25 11.33
C ALA A 53 16.95 7.78 9.86
N THR A 54 15.81 7.58 9.20
CA THR A 54 15.76 7.19 7.79
C THR A 54 16.37 8.27 6.90
N LEU A 55 16.03 9.54 7.13
CA LEU A 55 16.55 10.68 6.39
C LEU A 55 18.05 10.91 6.66
N ALA A 56 18.53 10.65 7.87
CA ALA A 56 19.96 10.74 8.18
C ALA A 56 20.80 9.74 7.37
N CYS A 57 20.20 8.63 6.93
CA CYS A 57 20.82 7.64 6.07
C CYS A 57 20.53 7.84 4.57
N ARG A 58 19.89 8.96 4.17
CA ARG A 58 19.63 9.31 2.75
C ARG A 58 20.95 9.28 1.98
N PRO A 59 21.10 8.41 0.96
CA PRO A 59 22.26 8.44 0.09
C PRO A 59 22.40 9.80 -0.59
N ASP A 60 23.64 10.26 -0.76
CA ASP A 60 24.11 11.31 -1.68
C ASP A 60 23.30 12.62 -1.82
N GLN A 61 22.40 12.91 -0.87
CA GLN A 61 21.42 14.01 -0.96
C GLN A 61 20.60 14.01 -2.27
N SER A 62 20.53 12.89 -3.00
CA SER A 62 19.74 12.77 -4.24
C SER A 62 18.26 13.00 -3.97
N PRO A 63 17.47 13.49 -4.95
CA PRO A 63 16.03 13.70 -4.77
C PRO A 63 15.35 12.48 -4.15
N VAL A 64 14.45 12.69 -3.19
CA VAL A 64 13.75 11.58 -2.54
C VAL A 64 12.65 11.06 -3.44
N TRP A 65 12.76 9.80 -3.82
CA TRP A 65 11.71 9.05 -4.48
C TRP A 65 11.01 8.11 -3.50
N ILE A 66 9.70 7.93 -3.64
CA ILE A 66 8.93 6.90 -2.94
C ILE A 66 8.56 5.81 -3.93
N PHE A 67 8.82 4.55 -3.63
CA PHE A 67 8.34 3.43 -4.44
C PHE A 67 7.00 2.91 -3.93
N GLY A 68 5.94 3.17 -4.68
CA GLY A 68 4.61 2.62 -4.47
C GLY A 68 4.41 1.31 -5.21
N TYR A 69 4.31 0.21 -4.48
CA TYR A 69 4.03 -1.12 -5.01
C TYR A 69 2.64 -1.65 -4.64
N GLY A 70 1.86 -0.88 -3.88
CA GLY A 70 0.54 -1.22 -3.37
C GLY A 70 -0.43 -0.04 -3.46
N SER A 71 -1.15 0.26 -2.38
CA SER A 71 -2.16 1.35 -2.37
C SER A 71 -1.62 2.74 -2.67
N LEU A 72 -0.32 2.98 -2.51
CA LEU A 72 0.31 4.24 -2.93
C LEU A 72 0.16 4.49 -4.44
N MET A 73 -0.05 3.46 -5.25
CA MET A 73 -0.22 3.60 -6.69
C MET A 73 -1.50 4.35 -7.10
N TRP A 74 -2.58 4.24 -6.31
CA TRP A 74 -3.86 4.91 -6.57
C TRP A 74 -4.26 5.92 -5.48
N ASN A 75 -3.63 5.85 -4.32
CA ASN A 75 -3.82 6.77 -3.22
C ASN A 75 -2.44 7.08 -2.62
N PRO A 76 -1.68 8.06 -3.11
CA PRO A 76 -0.33 8.36 -2.62
C PRO A 76 -0.30 9.17 -1.31
N VAL A 77 -1.38 9.89 -0.95
CA VAL A 77 -1.49 10.83 0.21
C VAL A 77 -0.50 12.00 0.29
N PHE A 78 0.57 11.97 -0.50
CA PHE A 78 1.54 13.04 -0.66
C PHE A 78 1.48 13.68 -2.04
N GLU A 79 2.08 14.86 -2.16
CA GLU A 79 2.32 15.52 -3.44
C GLU A 79 3.65 15.08 -4.05
N ALA A 80 3.66 14.84 -5.37
CA ALA A 80 4.84 14.45 -6.11
C ALA A 80 5.06 15.42 -7.27
N GLU A 81 6.32 15.81 -7.50
CA GLU A 81 6.71 16.65 -8.64
C GLU A 81 6.85 15.83 -9.92
N GLU A 82 7.07 14.53 -9.78
CA GLU A 82 7.26 13.60 -10.89
C GLU A 82 6.74 12.22 -10.49
N VAL A 83 6.10 11.53 -11.43
CA VAL A 83 5.65 10.15 -11.27
C VAL A 83 6.13 9.36 -12.48
N ALA A 84 6.82 8.25 -12.23
CA ALA A 84 7.32 7.36 -13.27
C ALA A 84 7.03 5.90 -12.91
N SER A 85 6.83 5.05 -13.91
CA SER A 85 6.88 3.60 -13.70
C SER A 85 8.30 3.18 -13.37
N GLY A 86 8.45 2.21 -12.48
CA GLY A 86 9.76 1.67 -12.14
C GLY A 86 9.71 0.21 -11.70
N ARG A 87 10.86 -0.44 -11.73
CA ARG A 87 11.07 -1.82 -11.33
C ARG A 87 12.12 -1.90 -10.22
N LEU A 88 11.75 -2.57 -9.14
CA LEU A 88 12.59 -2.86 -7.99
C LEU A 88 13.05 -4.30 -8.06
N GLU A 89 14.36 -4.50 -8.15
CA GLU A 89 15.00 -5.81 -8.15
C GLU A 89 15.26 -6.30 -6.72
N GLY A 90 15.24 -7.63 -6.53
CA GLY A 90 15.50 -8.27 -5.23
C GLY A 90 14.31 -8.25 -4.27
N TRP A 91 13.13 -7.79 -4.71
CA TRP A 91 11.92 -7.71 -3.89
C TRP A 91 10.68 -8.11 -4.69
N HIS A 92 9.79 -8.91 -4.09
CA HIS A 92 8.51 -9.31 -4.67
C HIS A 92 7.33 -8.94 -3.77
N ARG A 93 6.20 -8.61 -4.39
CA ARG A 93 4.91 -8.44 -3.71
C ARG A 93 4.47 -9.74 -3.03
N ALA A 94 4.11 -9.65 -1.76
CA ALA A 94 3.54 -10.76 -1.00
C ALA A 94 2.48 -10.30 0.00
N PHE A 95 1.40 -11.07 0.10
CA PHE A 95 0.36 -10.88 1.11
C PHE A 95 0.78 -11.55 2.43
N CYS A 96 1.80 -11.01 3.08
CA CYS A 96 2.46 -11.59 4.25
C CYS A 96 2.31 -10.78 5.55
N LEU A 97 1.50 -9.72 5.54
CA LEU A 97 1.17 -8.96 6.74
C LEU A 97 -0.21 -9.39 7.25
N ARG A 98 -0.31 -9.87 8.49
CA ARG A 98 -1.60 -10.14 9.13
C ARG A 98 -2.37 -8.84 9.32
N LEU A 99 -3.57 -8.76 8.75
CA LEU A 99 -4.39 -7.55 8.77
C LEU A 99 -5.50 -7.66 9.82
N THR A 100 -5.30 -7.05 10.97
CA THR A 100 -6.26 -7.08 12.10
C THR A 100 -7.04 -5.78 12.29
N ALA A 101 -6.82 -4.79 11.42
CA ALA A 101 -7.47 -3.48 11.43
C ALA A 101 -7.65 -2.96 10.00
N GLY A 102 -8.41 -1.89 9.82
CA GLY A 102 -8.68 -1.28 8.51
C GLY A 102 -9.62 -2.12 7.65
N ARG A 103 -9.09 -3.12 6.92
CA ARG A 103 -9.88 -4.02 6.05
C ARG A 103 -10.06 -5.43 6.60
N GLY A 104 -9.76 -5.60 7.88
CA GLY A 104 -9.98 -6.81 8.66
C GLY A 104 -10.17 -6.45 10.12
N THR A 105 -10.38 -7.46 10.95
CA THR A 105 -10.52 -7.32 12.40
C THR A 105 -9.68 -8.37 13.11
N VAL A 106 -9.57 -8.28 14.43
CA VAL A 106 -8.92 -9.32 15.25
C VAL A 106 -9.63 -10.67 15.11
N SER A 107 -10.97 -10.67 15.04
CA SER A 107 -11.80 -11.88 14.91
C SER A 107 -11.79 -12.46 13.49
N THR A 108 -11.72 -11.59 12.48
CA THR A 108 -11.70 -11.97 11.05
C THR A 108 -10.50 -11.30 10.38
N PRO A 109 -9.27 -11.79 10.64
CA PRO A 109 -8.07 -11.18 10.12
C PRO A 109 -7.93 -11.45 8.61
N GLY A 110 -7.41 -10.45 7.91
CA GLY A 110 -7.04 -10.55 6.51
C GLY A 110 -5.54 -10.76 6.30
N ARG A 111 -5.14 -10.58 5.04
CA ARG A 111 -3.75 -10.45 4.61
C ARG A 111 -3.55 -9.14 3.87
N MET A 112 -2.51 -8.43 4.25
CA MET A 112 -2.09 -7.19 3.61
C MET A 112 -0.79 -7.38 2.84
N LEU A 113 -0.64 -6.58 1.79
CA LEU A 113 0.52 -6.60 0.92
C LEU A 113 1.74 -5.97 1.61
N ALA A 114 2.90 -6.57 1.43
CA ALA A 114 4.21 -6.00 1.70
C ALA A 114 5.21 -6.49 0.63
N LEU A 115 6.47 -6.11 0.76
CA LEU A 115 7.57 -6.67 -0.02
C LEU A 115 8.38 -7.68 0.78
N LYS A 116 8.67 -8.83 0.16
CA LYS A 116 9.60 -9.86 0.66
C LYS A 116 10.83 -9.93 -0.25
N GLU A 117 11.95 -10.36 0.31
CA GLU A 117 13.19 -10.55 -0.44
C GLU A 117 13.04 -11.56 -1.58
N GLY A 118 13.78 -11.33 -2.66
CA GLY A 118 13.82 -12.12 -3.88
C GLY A 118 12.86 -11.64 -4.96
N GLY A 119 13.13 -12.03 -6.20
CA GLY A 119 12.33 -11.67 -7.37
C GLY A 119 12.47 -10.20 -7.78
N SER A 120 11.43 -9.66 -8.40
CA SER A 120 11.35 -8.27 -8.85
C SER A 120 9.91 -7.78 -8.76
N THR A 121 9.70 -6.48 -8.55
CA THR A 121 8.38 -5.86 -8.47
C THR A 121 8.32 -4.61 -9.32
N SER A 122 7.28 -4.48 -10.15
CA SER A 122 6.96 -3.23 -10.85
C SER A 122 6.01 -2.35 -10.04
N GLY A 123 6.17 -1.04 -10.10
CA GLY A 123 5.33 -0.09 -9.38
C GLY A 123 5.52 1.32 -9.88
N LEU A 124 5.17 2.29 -9.05
CA LEU A 124 5.35 3.71 -9.33
C LEU A 124 6.42 4.32 -8.43
N ALA A 125 7.27 5.14 -9.02
CA ALA A 125 8.21 6.00 -8.35
C ALA A 125 7.63 7.41 -8.30
N PHE A 126 7.59 8.01 -7.11
CA PHE A 126 7.11 9.37 -6.89
C PHE A 126 8.23 10.26 -6.38
N ARG A 127 8.65 11.28 -7.14
CA ARG A 127 9.66 12.25 -6.70
C ARG A 127 9.01 13.30 -5.82
N LEU A 128 9.42 13.39 -4.56
CA LEU A 128 8.87 14.37 -3.63
C LEU A 128 9.50 15.77 -3.84
N PRO A 129 8.73 16.85 -3.64
CA PRO A 129 9.26 18.20 -3.65
C PRO A 129 10.21 18.45 -2.47
N GLU A 130 11.46 18.83 -2.74
CA GLU A 130 12.46 19.05 -1.67
C GLU A 130 11.98 20.11 -0.67
N ALA A 131 11.30 21.16 -1.14
CA ALA A 131 10.80 22.25 -0.29
C ALA A 131 9.72 21.82 0.73
N ARG A 132 9.02 20.70 0.50
CA ARG A 132 8.00 20.15 1.41
C ARG A 132 8.31 18.72 1.83
N LEU A 133 9.54 18.26 1.61
CA LEU A 133 9.93 16.86 1.78
C LEU A 133 9.56 16.31 3.15
N HIS A 134 9.85 17.06 4.21
CA HIS A 134 9.57 16.62 5.58
C HIS A 134 8.07 16.46 5.84
N ASP A 135 7.25 17.42 5.42
CA ASP A 135 5.79 17.42 5.61
C ASP A 135 5.14 16.25 4.86
N GLU A 136 5.56 16.01 3.61
CA GLU A 136 5.07 14.90 2.80
C GLU A 136 5.44 13.54 3.41
N LEU A 137 6.67 13.41 3.93
CA LEU A 137 7.11 12.19 4.59
C LEU A 137 6.45 11.99 5.96
N GLU A 138 6.15 13.04 6.71
CA GLU A 138 5.44 12.92 7.99
C GLU A 138 4.04 12.33 7.76
N LEU A 139 3.33 12.77 6.72
CA LEU A 139 2.05 12.21 6.31
C LEU A 139 2.18 10.74 5.88
N LEU A 140 3.21 10.42 5.11
CA LEU A 140 3.48 9.04 4.71
C LEU A 140 3.78 8.14 5.92
N TRP A 141 4.55 8.62 6.89
CA TRP A 141 4.83 7.88 8.13
C TRP A 141 3.58 7.68 8.98
N LYS A 142 2.69 8.67 9.06
CA LYS A 142 1.39 8.53 9.73
C LYS A 142 0.52 7.46 9.10
N ARG A 143 0.74 7.13 7.82
CA ARG A 143 0.01 6.08 7.11
C ARG A 143 0.69 4.71 7.18
N GLU A 144 1.97 4.63 6.81
CA GLU A 144 2.66 3.35 6.63
C GLU A 144 3.32 2.86 7.94
N MET A 145 3.76 3.78 8.82
CA MET A 145 4.55 3.46 10.02
C MET A 145 3.73 3.51 11.31
N ILE A 146 2.44 3.16 11.24
CA ILE A 146 1.52 3.21 12.39
C ILE A 146 1.85 2.13 13.41
N THR A 147 2.07 0.91 12.93
CA THR A 147 2.44 -0.24 13.77
C THR A 147 3.93 -0.57 13.67
N GLY A 148 4.63 0.03 12.71
CA GLY A 148 6.02 -0.32 12.42
C GLY A 148 6.19 -1.69 11.77
N CYS A 149 5.18 -2.15 11.02
CA CYS A 149 5.26 -3.40 10.27
C CYS A 149 6.24 -3.34 9.10
N TYR A 150 6.61 -2.14 8.64
CA TYR A 150 7.57 -1.94 7.57
C TYR A 150 8.92 -1.43 8.05
N LEU A 151 9.95 -1.71 7.26
CA LEU A 151 11.28 -1.10 7.35
C LEU A 151 11.43 -0.11 6.17
N PRO A 152 11.49 1.21 6.43
CA PRO A 152 11.86 2.18 5.40
C PRO A 152 13.29 1.94 4.95
N THR A 153 13.49 1.57 3.68
CA THR A 153 14.77 1.14 3.13
C THR A 153 15.09 1.91 1.86
N TRP A 154 16.31 2.43 1.75
CA TRP A 154 16.81 3.06 0.53
C TRP A 154 17.25 1.99 -0.46
N CYS A 155 16.60 1.95 -1.63
CA CYS A 155 16.89 1.00 -2.69
C CYS A 155 17.19 1.73 -4.00
N GLU A 156 18.05 1.15 -4.84
CA GLU A 156 18.16 1.55 -6.24
C GLU A 156 16.94 1.05 -7.00
N LEU A 157 16.30 1.94 -7.77
CA LEU A 157 15.14 1.67 -8.59
C LEU A 157 15.44 2.02 -10.05
N GLU A 158 15.14 1.11 -10.97
CA GLU A 158 15.23 1.35 -12.41
C GLU A 158 13.89 1.90 -12.91
N LEU A 159 13.89 3.13 -13.42
CA LEU A 159 12.71 3.74 -14.05
C LEU A 159 12.55 3.25 -15.48
N GLU A 160 11.34 3.37 -16.02
CA GLU A 160 11.01 2.94 -17.39
C GLU A 160 11.83 3.67 -18.47
N ASP A 161 12.33 4.88 -18.18
CA ASP A 161 13.24 5.64 -19.05
C ASP A 161 14.73 5.32 -18.83
N ALA A 162 15.02 4.20 -18.17
CA ALA A 162 16.34 3.68 -17.84
C ALA A 162 17.15 4.53 -16.84
N ARG A 163 16.59 5.59 -16.25
CA ARG A 163 17.22 6.26 -15.12
C ARG A 163 17.26 5.33 -13.92
N LYS A 164 18.37 5.36 -13.18
CA LYS A 164 18.49 4.75 -11.86
C LYS A 164 18.31 5.84 -10.81
N VAL A 165 17.38 5.63 -9.89
CA VAL A 165 17.10 6.57 -8.80
C VAL A 165 17.15 5.86 -7.46
N THR A 166 17.52 6.61 -6.42
CA THR A 166 17.42 6.13 -5.04
C THR A 166 16.01 6.37 -4.54
N ALA A 167 15.29 5.30 -4.22
CA ALA A 167 13.93 5.36 -3.72
C ALA A 167 13.82 4.80 -2.31
N LEU A 168 12.98 5.43 -1.49
CA LEU A 168 12.54 4.89 -0.23
C LEU A 168 11.44 3.86 -0.49
N VAL A 169 11.64 2.67 0.08
CA VAL A 169 10.76 1.51 -0.06
C VAL A 169 10.39 1.01 1.33
N PHE A 170 9.10 0.80 1.57
CA PHE A 170 8.61 0.20 2.81
C PHE A 170 8.55 -1.32 2.64
N ILE A 171 9.58 -2.05 3.07
CA ILE A 171 9.65 -3.52 2.99
C ILE A 171 9.10 -4.16 4.27
N MET A 172 8.71 -5.42 4.26
CA MET A 172 8.21 -6.10 5.47
C MET A 172 9.32 -6.26 6.53
N ASP A 173 9.06 -5.94 7.80
CA ASP A 173 9.94 -6.38 8.91
C ASP A 173 9.63 -7.84 9.27
N PRO A 174 10.51 -8.82 8.98
CA PRO A 174 10.25 -10.22 9.29
C PRO A 174 10.23 -10.53 10.79
N ARG A 175 10.63 -9.58 11.65
CA ARG A 175 10.59 -9.71 13.12
C ARG A 175 9.30 -9.16 13.72
N HIS A 176 8.47 -8.49 12.92
CA HIS A 176 7.24 -7.87 13.40
C HIS A 176 6.22 -8.95 13.80
N PRO A 177 5.48 -8.80 14.92
CA PRO A 177 4.51 -9.81 15.38
C PRO A 177 3.40 -10.15 14.39
N LEU A 178 3.06 -9.22 13.49
CA LEU A 178 2.07 -9.42 12.42
C LEU A 178 2.67 -9.98 11.12
N TYR A 179 3.96 -10.30 11.07
CA TYR A 179 4.54 -10.97 9.92
C TYR A 179 4.08 -12.43 9.87
N GLU A 180 3.53 -12.85 8.73
CA GLU A 180 3.19 -14.25 8.48
C GLU A 180 3.87 -14.71 7.20
N ALA A 181 4.88 -15.58 7.36
CA ALA A 181 5.75 -16.01 6.27
C ALA A 181 5.01 -16.79 5.17
N ASP A 182 3.95 -17.52 5.55
CA ASP A 182 3.09 -18.24 4.62
C ASP A 182 2.20 -17.28 3.83
N SER A 183 2.66 -16.99 2.62
CA SER A 183 1.97 -16.22 1.61
C SER A 183 1.44 -17.11 0.47
N CYS A 184 1.29 -18.42 0.68
CA CYS A 184 0.79 -19.32 -0.35
C CYS A 184 -0.69 -19.04 -0.61
N ARG A 185 -1.08 -19.14 -1.89
CA ARG A 185 -2.41 -18.77 -2.38
C ARG A 185 -3.54 -19.47 -1.61
N SER A 186 -3.40 -20.76 -1.36
CA SER A 186 -4.39 -21.57 -0.63
C SER A 186 -4.57 -21.15 0.83
N THR A 187 -3.55 -20.57 1.46
CA THR A 187 -3.65 -20.04 2.84
C THR A 187 -4.28 -18.65 2.83
N ILE A 188 -3.83 -17.77 1.93
CA ILE A 188 -4.23 -16.35 1.97
C ILE A 188 -5.58 -16.08 1.31
N ALA A 189 -5.99 -16.85 0.30
CA ALA A 189 -7.22 -16.59 -0.44
C ALA A 189 -8.49 -16.67 0.45
N PRO A 190 -8.67 -17.69 1.32
CA PRO A 190 -9.80 -17.73 2.26
C PRO A 190 -9.82 -16.55 3.22
N LEU A 191 -8.65 -16.15 3.75
CA LEU A 191 -8.53 -15.01 4.67
C LEU A 191 -8.92 -13.70 3.99
N ILE A 192 -8.40 -13.45 2.79
CA ILE A 192 -8.70 -12.24 2.01
C ILE A 192 -10.19 -12.20 1.62
N ALA A 193 -10.78 -13.35 1.27
CA ALA A 193 -12.18 -13.45 0.86
C ALA A 193 -13.16 -13.11 2.00
N GLN A 194 -12.82 -13.48 3.24
CA GLN A 194 -13.68 -13.32 4.41
C GLN A 194 -13.47 -11.98 5.14
N ALA A 195 -12.26 -11.43 5.13
CA ALA A 195 -11.91 -10.26 5.93
C ALA A 195 -12.61 -8.97 5.47
N SER A 196 -13.20 -8.28 6.44
CA SER A 196 -13.86 -6.98 6.29
C SER A 196 -13.65 -6.12 7.52
N GLY A 197 -13.48 -4.82 7.32
CA GLY A 197 -13.32 -3.85 8.39
C GLY A 197 -13.85 -2.46 8.00
N PRO A 198 -13.61 -1.42 8.83
CA PRO A 198 -14.11 -0.06 8.62
C PRO A 198 -13.72 0.57 7.27
N LEU A 199 -12.59 0.15 6.68
CA LEU A 199 -12.09 0.65 5.39
C LEU A 199 -12.56 -0.17 4.18
N GLY A 200 -13.51 -1.09 4.39
CA GLY A 200 -14.03 -2.03 3.39
C GLY A 200 -13.42 -3.43 3.50
N THR A 201 -13.61 -4.25 2.47
CA THR A 201 -13.13 -5.64 2.47
C THR A 201 -11.66 -5.72 2.08
N ASN A 202 -10.99 -6.79 2.54
CA ASN A 202 -9.63 -7.08 2.11
C ASN A 202 -9.59 -7.47 0.62
N ALA A 203 -10.63 -8.16 0.13
CA ALA A 203 -10.78 -8.51 -1.28
C ALA A 203 -10.85 -7.28 -2.19
N GLN A 204 -11.55 -6.21 -1.78
CA GLN A 204 -11.58 -4.95 -2.54
C GLN A 204 -10.17 -4.39 -2.78
N TYR A 205 -9.29 -4.42 -1.77
CA TYR A 205 -7.90 -4.00 -1.96
C TYR A 205 -7.18 -4.84 -3.02
N LEU A 206 -7.33 -6.17 -2.97
CA LEU A 206 -6.71 -7.07 -3.93
C LEU A 206 -7.18 -6.76 -5.36
N TYR A 207 -8.48 -6.52 -5.54
CA TYR A 207 -9.04 -6.18 -6.84
C TYR A 207 -8.59 -4.80 -7.34
N SER A 208 -8.50 -3.80 -6.45
CA SER A 208 -7.94 -2.49 -6.80
C SER A 208 -6.49 -2.61 -7.24
N LEU A 209 -5.69 -3.43 -6.56
CA LEU A 209 -4.30 -3.68 -6.94
C LEU A 209 -4.19 -4.38 -8.30
N GLU A 210 -4.97 -5.44 -8.53
CA GLU A 210 -5.00 -6.13 -9.83
C GLU A 210 -5.39 -5.17 -10.95
N GLN A 211 -6.41 -4.35 -10.74
CA GLN A 211 -6.88 -3.37 -11.72
C GLN A 211 -5.83 -2.29 -12.00
N GLU A 212 -5.18 -1.76 -10.96
CA GLU A 212 -4.18 -0.69 -11.11
C GLU A 212 -2.94 -1.19 -11.85
N LEU A 213 -2.49 -2.42 -11.56
CA LEU A 213 -1.42 -3.08 -12.30
C LEU A 213 -1.81 -3.35 -13.76
N GLY A 214 -3.04 -3.82 -13.99
CA GLY A 214 -3.57 -4.07 -15.33
C GLY A 214 -3.62 -2.82 -16.21
N LYS A 215 -4.07 -1.68 -15.67
CA LYS A 215 -4.11 -0.38 -16.37
C LYS A 215 -2.74 0.09 -16.87
N ARG A 216 -1.67 -0.36 -16.19
CA ARG A 216 -0.28 0.06 -16.44
C ARG A 216 0.54 -0.98 -17.19
N GLY A 217 -0.07 -2.10 -17.59
CA GLY A 217 0.64 -3.21 -18.24
C GLY A 217 1.61 -3.96 -17.29
N MET A 218 1.46 -3.81 -15.98
CA MET A 218 2.31 -4.42 -14.94
C MET A 218 1.69 -5.71 -14.39
N GLN A 219 1.11 -6.55 -15.26
CA GLN A 219 0.37 -7.73 -14.82
C GLN A 219 1.26 -8.77 -14.12
N GLU A 220 0.74 -9.36 -13.05
CA GLU A 220 1.41 -10.42 -12.29
C GLU A 220 0.52 -11.65 -12.21
N ASP A 221 0.94 -12.75 -12.86
CA ASP A 221 0.19 -14.01 -12.91
C ASP A 221 -0.23 -14.52 -11.52
N ALA A 222 0.67 -14.41 -10.54
CA ALA A 222 0.41 -14.87 -9.18
C ALA A 222 -0.73 -14.07 -8.53
N LEU A 223 -0.75 -12.75 -8.75
CA LEU A 223 -1.78 -11.86 -8.23
C LEU A 223 -3.12 -12.09 -8.91
N THR A 224 -3.13 -12.23 -10.25
CA THR A 224 -4.35 -12.52 -11.02
C THR A 224 -4.97 -13.85 -10.62
N ARG A 225 -4.15 -14.89 -10.38
CA ARG A 225 -4.64 -16.18 -9.87
C ARG A 225 -5.20 -16.08 -8.46
N LEU A 226 -4.57 -15.29 -7.58
CA LEU A 226 -5.09 -15.02 -6.24
C LEU A 226 -6.45 -14.32 -6.30
N ALA A 227 -6.57 -13.26 -7.12
CA ALA A 227 -7.83 -12.54 -7.30
C ALA A 227 -8.94 -13.43 -7.86
N ALA A 228 -8.63 -14.32 -8.81
CA ALA A 228 -9.59 -15.29 -9.32
C ALA A 228 -10.08 -16.28 -8.22
N GLU A 229 -9.17 -16.78 -7.38
CA GLU A 229 -9.53 -17.69 -6.28
C GLU A 229 -10.40 -17.00 -5.22
N VAL A 230 -10.07 -15.75 -4.85
CA VAL A 230 -10.88 -14.95 -3.92
C VAL A 230 -12.28 -14.70 -4.47
N ARG A 231 -12.42 -14.38 -5.77
CA ARG A 231 -13.74 -14.23 -6.42
C ARG A 231 -14.56 -15.51 -6.35
N ALA A 232 -13.94 -16.66 -6.62
CA ALA A 232 -14.63 -17.96 -6.57
C ALA A 232 -15.12 -18.32 -5.15
N LEU A 233 -14.31 -18.01 -4.12
CA LEU A 233 -14.68 -18.21 -2.72
C LEU A 233 -15.84 -17.32 -2.31
N GLN A 234 -15.82 -16.03 -2.71
CA GLN A 234 -16.92 -15.10 -2.42
C GLN A 234 -18.24 -15.51 -3.10
N GLN A 235 -18.17 -15.99 -4.35
CA GLN A 235 -19.35 -16.51 -5.05
C GLN A 235 -19.92 -17.77 -4.41
N SER A 236 -19.06 -18.63 -3.86
CA SER A 236 -19.49 -19.87 -3.19
C SER A 236 -20.15 -19.59 -1.84
N ALA A 237 -19.69 -18.56 -1.12
CA ALA A 237 -20.28 -18.14 0.16
C ALA A 237 -21.61 -17.38 0.01
N ALA A 238 -21.88 -16.81 -1.17
CA ALA A 238 -23.13 -16.11 -1.49
C ALA A 238 -24.26 -17.04 -1.96
N ARG A 239 -23.98 -18.34 -2.13
CA ARG A 239 -24.95 -19.39 -2.51
C ARG A 239 -25.44 -20.13 -1.27
#